data_AF-A0A352B1H5-F1
#
_entry.id   AF-A0A352B1H5-F1
#
_cell.length_a   1.000
_cell.length_b   1.000
_cell.length_c   1.000
_cell.angle_alpha   90.00
_cell.angle_beta   90.00
_cell.angle_gamma   90.00
#
_symmetry.space_group_name_H-M   'P 1'
#
loop_
_entity.id
_entity.type
_entity.pdbx_description
1 polymer ?
#
loop_
_entity_poly.entity_id
_entity_poly.type
_entity_poly.pdbx_seq_one_letter_code
_entity_poly.pdbx_strand_id
1 'polypeptide(L)'
;LDAATKYPWRLSRASEFGSLTKFGAYDDDLEVFEWMRQGAPEGIKCVEAQIMDFADDVAYSAHDFEDSIVEGFVNPADLSDPSSDVGLIEEISKWSDGELSRSDLEVALASLRSSLHWLQTFDGSAQHLAKLKNLTSDLIGSFVSRTTDAILAAAASKSLARYRAGVIVPVKVRSEIAVLKGIVASAVMTHNSRQPYYEQQRELLIELADAMLGKNGAELDPVAKELWDKCESDRARKRVIVDFVASLTDPAAIALHSRVCA
;
A
#
# COMPACT_ATOMS: atom_id res chain seq x y z
N LEU A 1 -11.22 11.00 9.89
CA LEU A 1 -12.10 10.26 8.96
C LEU A 1 -11.71 10.57 7.51
N ASP A 2 -11.89 11.79 7.01
CA ASP A 2 -11.58 12.10 5.59
C ASP A 2 -10.11 11.85 5.19
N ALA A 3 -9.17 12.11 6.10
CA ALA A 3 -7.74 11.78 5.91
C ALA A 3 -7.47 10.27 5.71
N ALA A 4 -8.34 9.40 6.22
CA ALA A 4 -8.24 7.95 6.06
C ALA A 4 -9.01 7.45 4.82
N THR A 5 -9.72 8.33 4.10
CA THR A 5 -10.52 7.97 2.93
C THR A 5 -9.73 8.19 1.64
N LYS A 6 -8.87 7.22 1.30
CA LYS A 6 -8.03 7.25 0.09
C LYS A 6 -8.84 7.38 -1.20
N TYR A 7 -10.03 6.82 -1.25
CA TYR A 7 -10.91 6.83 -2.42
C TYR A 7 -12.28 7.41 -2.02
N PRO A 8 -12.46 8.74 -2.08
CA PRO A 8 -13.67 9.42 -1.60
C PRO A 8 -14.85 9.27 -2.57
N TRP A 9 -15.19 8.04 -2.92
CA TRP A 9 -16.30 7.65 -3.78
C TRP A 9 -16.73 6.21 -3.50
N ARG A 10 -17.95 5.90 -3.94
CA ARG A 10 -18.53 4.55 -3.93
C ARG A 10 -18.05 3.73 -5.12
N LEU A 11 -18.12 2.40 -5.02
CA LEU A 11 -17.77 1.50 -6.12
C LEU A 11 -18.54 1.81 -7.41
N SER A 12 -19.84 2.12 -7.31
CA SER A 12 -20.71 2.45 -8.44
C SER A 12 -20.26 3.68 -9.24
N ARG A 13 -19.42 4.52 -8.63
CA ARG A 13 -18.89 5.76 -9.22
C ARG A 13 -17.39 5.73 -9.44
N ALA A 14 -16.72 4.60 -9.18
CA ALA A 14 -15.27 4.51 -9.27
C ALA A 14 -14.75 4.91 -10.65
N SER A 15 -15.48 4.52 -11.71
CA SER A 15 -15.09 4.79 -13.10
C SER A 15 -15.09 6.28 -13.46
N GLU A 16 -15.92 7.08 -12.80
CA GLU A 16 -15.94 8.54 -12.95
C GLU A 16 -14.62 9.18 -12.47
N PHE A 17 -13.89 8.49 -11.60
CA PHE A 17 -12.62 8.93 -11.00
C PHE A 17 -11.43 8.10 -11.46
N GLY A 18 -11.54 7.43 -12.62
CA GLY A 18 -10.43 6.69 -13.24
C GLY A 18 -10.08 5.37 -12.52
N SER A 19 -10.98 4.84 -11.69
CA SER A 19 -10.81 3.57 -10.99
C SER A 19 -11.88 2.57 -11.42
N LEU A 20 -11.53 1.30 -11.63
CA LEU A 20 -12.55 0.27 -11.92
C LEU A 20 -12.97 -0.51 -10.68
N THR A 21 -12.12 -0.54 -9.66
CA THR A 21 -12.28 -1.46 -8.52
C THR A 21 -12.01 -0.82 -7.16
N LYS A 22 -11.24 0.28 -7.11
CA LYS A 22 -10.88 0.95 -5.86
C LYS A 22 -11.95 1.98 -5.48
N PHE A 23 -12.45 1.88 -4.26
CA PHE A 23 -13.45 2.76 -3.64
C PHE A 23 -13.25 2.78 -2.13
N GLY A 24 -13.86 3.75 -1.43
CA GLY A 24 -13.65 3.95 0.00
C GLY A 24 -14.94 4.15 0.80
N ALA A 25 -16.10 3.98 0.18
CA ALA A 25 -17.40 4.08 0.84
C ALA A 25 -18.32 2.95 0.38
N TYR A 26 -18.78 2.13 1.34
CA TYR A 26 -19.87 1.19 1.11
C TYR A 26 -21.22 1.90 1.17
N ASP A 27 -22.25 1.31 0.56
CA ASP A 27 -23.62 1.85 0.61
C ASP A 27 -24.15 1.93 2.05
N ASP A 28 -23.74 0.99 2.90
CA ASP A 28 -24.16 0.89 4.30
C ASP A 28 -23.54 2.00 5.18
N ASP A 29 -22.42 2.60 4.75
CA ASP A 29 -21.70 3.67 5.46
C ASP A 29 -22.03 5.07 4.90
N LEU A 30 -23.01 5.18 4.00
CA LEU A 30 -23.24 6.38 3.20
C LEU A 30 -23.61 7.61 4.05
N GLU A 31 -24.41 7.43 5.11
CA GLU A 31 -24.77 8.52 6.02
C GLU A 31 -23.53 9.16 6.66
N VAL A 32 -22.62 8.34 7.18
CA VAL A 32 -21.37 8.80 7.81
C VAL A 32 -20.44 9.41 6.77
N PHE A 33 -20.35 8.80 5.60
CA PHE A 33 -19.54 9.29 4.48
C PHE A 33 -20.02 10.67 4.02
N GLU A 34 -21.32 10.87 3.82
CA GLU A 34 -21.92 12.14 3.39
C GLU A 34 -21.75 13.24 4.45
N TRP A 35 -21.96 12.91 5.73
CA TRP A 35 -21.68 13.83 6.83
C TRP A 35 -20.21 14.26 6.85
N MET A 36 -19.28 13.31 6.75
CA MET A 36 -17.84 13.57 6.73
C MET A 36 -17.43 14.45 5.54
N ARG A 37 -18.09 14.27 4.38
CA ARG A 37 -17.81 14.96 3.12
C ARG A 37 -18.65 16.22 2.92
N GLN A 38 -19.40 16.68 3.92
CA GLN A 38 -20.21 17.88 3.80
C GLN A 38 -19.34 19.10 3.40
N GLY A 39 -19.69 19.72 2.28
CA GLY A 39 -18.96 20.87 1.72
C GLY A 39 -17.63 20.53 1.04
N ALA A 40 -17.29 19.24 0.91
CA ALA A 40 -16.11 18.80 0.18
C ALA A 40 -16.33 18.85 -1.34
N PRO A 41 -15.31 19.21 -2.14
CA PRO A 41 -15.37 19.03 -3.58
C PRO A 41 -15.52 17.55 -3.93
N GLU A 42 -16.32 17.25 -4.94
CA GLU A 42 -16.60 15.89 -5.36
C GLU A 42 -15.35 15.16 -5.87
N GLY A 43 -15.12 13.93 -5.40
CA GLY A 43 -13.97 13.10 -5.82
C GLY A 43 -12.59 13.57 -5.35
N ILE A 44 -12.48 14.74 -4.74
CA ILE A 44 -11.18 15.32 -4.35
C ILE A 44 -10.75 14.82 -2.97
N LYS A 45 -9.54 14.26 -2.88
CA LYS A 45 -8.89 13.93 -1.61
C LYS A 45 -8.45 15.19 -0.88
N CYS A 46 -8.68 15.24 0.42
CA CYS A 46 -8.08 16.28 1.25
C CYS A 46 -6.55 16.11 1.30
N VAL A 47 -5.82 17.18 1.60
CA VAL A 47 -4.37 17.18 1.70
C VAL A 47 -3.87 16.20 2.77
N GLU A 48 -4.61 16.00 3.85
CA GLU A 48 -4.25 15.03 4.89
C GLU A 48 -4.30 13.58 4.35
N ALA A 49 -5.27 13.26 3.47
CA ALA A 49 -5.32 11.97 2.80
C ALA A 49 -4.20 11.81 1.77
N GLN A 50 -3.82 12.89 1.09
CA GLN A 50 -2.68 12.89 0.17
C GLN A 50 -1.35 12.72 0.91
N ILE A 51 -1.21 13.30 2.11
CA ILE A 51 -0.04 13.11 2.99
C ILE A 51 0.02 11.65 3.44
N MET A 52 -1.12 11.07 3.83
CA MET A 52 -1.20 9.65 4.19
C MET A 52 -0.76 8.77 3.03
N ASP A 53 -1.29 9.00 1.81
CA ASP A 53 -0.89 8.26 0.61
C ASP A 53 0.61 8.36 0.33
N PHE A 54 1.19 9.56 0.47
CA PHE A 54 2.62 9.76 0.27
C PHE A 54 3.46 9.09 1.36
N ALA A 55 3.03 9.15 2.62
CA ALA A 55 3.71 8.48 3.72
C ALA A 55 3.73 6.96 3.53
N ASP A 56 2.62 6.40 3.06
CA ASP A 56 2.47 4.99 2.67
C ASP A 56 3.46 4.62 1.56
N ASP A 57 3.52 5.42 0.49
CA ASP A 57 4.45 5.21 -0.62
C ASP A 57 5.93 5.25 -0.19
N VAL A 58 6.29 6.19 0.69
CA VAL A 58 7.66 6.31 1.24
C VAL A 58 8.00 5.13 2.15
N ALA A 59 7.11 4.79 3.09
CA ALA A 59 7.35 3.74 4.06
C ALA A 59 7.49 2.37 3.37
N TYR A 60 6.53 1.99 2.53
CA TYR A 60 6.58 0.69 1.84
C TYR A 60 7.76 0.61 0.87
N SER A 61 8.02 1.65 0.06
CA SER A 61 9.15 1.58 -0.88
C SER A 61 10.51 1.42 -0.19
N ALA A 62 10.73 2.07 0.95
CA ALA A 62 11.99 1.99 1.67
C ALA A 62 12.10 0.72 2.52
N HIS A 63 11.04 0.36 3.27
CA HIS A 63 11.06 -0.82 4.13
C HIS A 63 10.97 -2.12 3.35
N ASP A 64 10.16 -2.23 2.30
CA ASP A 64 10.12 -3.44 1.48
C ASP A 64 11.46 -3.66 0.78
N PHE A 65 12.14 -2.59 0.37
CA PHE A 65 13.50 -2.68 -0.17
C PHE A 65 14.49 -3.23 0.86
N GLU A 66 14.47 -2.68 2.09
CA GLU A 66 15.27 -3.20 3.19
C GLU A 66 14.98 -4.67 3.47
N ASP A 67 13.71 -5.03 3.66
CA ASP A 67 13.29 -6.38 3.99
C ASP A 67 13.63 -7.35 2.86
N SER A 68 13.50 -6.93 1.59
CA SER A 68 13.90 -7.75 0.43
C SER A 68 15.39 -8.08 0.40
N ILE A 69 16.25 -7.19 0.92
CA ILE A 69 17.70 -7.48 1.07
C ILE A 69 17.92 -8.45 2.23
N VAL A 70 17.26 -8.23 3.36
CA VAL A 70 17.39 -9.09 4.55
C VAL A 70 16.88 -10.51 4.28
N GLU A 71 15.78 -10.63 3.54
CA GLU A 71 15.18 -11.90 3.12
C GLU A 71 15.95 -12.57 1.95
N GLY A 72 16.90 -11.86 1.34
CA GLY A 72 17.75 -12.39 0.27
C GLY A 72 17.10 -12.42 -1.11
N PHE A 73 15.96 -11.75 -1.30
CA PHE A 73 15.35 -11.56 -2.63
C PHE A 73 16.11 -10.57 -3.49
N VAL A 74 16.72 -9.57 -2.87
CA VAL A 74 17.51 -8.54 -3.53
C VAL A 74 18.95 -8.64 -3.08
N ASN A 75 19.86 -8.85 -4.04
CA ASN A 75 21.29 -8.86 -3.78
C ASN A 75 21.89 -7.48 -4.13
N PRO A 76 22.46 -6.74 -3.16
CA PRO A 76 23.03 -5.41 -3.43
C PRO A 76 24.19 -5.39 -4.43
N ALA A 77 24.87 -6.53 -4.64
CA ALA A 77 25.92 -6.65 -5.64
C ALA A 77 25.35 -6.52 -7.06
N ASP A 78 24.21 -7.16 -7.32
CA ASP A 78 23.54 -7.13 -8.63
C ASP A 78 23.01 -5.72 -8.92
N LEU A 79 22.53 -5.04 -7.87
CA LEU A 79 22.11 -3.64 -7.94
C LEU A 79 23.27 -2.64 -8.06
N SER A 80 24.51 -3.06 -7.93
CA SER A 80 25.68 -2.17 -8.01
C SER A 80 26.51 -2.40 -9.28
N ASP A 81 26.21 -3.44 -10.05
CA ASP A 81 26.84 -3.72 -11.34
C ASP A 81 26.19 -2.89 -12.47
N PRO A 82 26.88 -1.92 -13.09
CA PRO A 82 26.33 -1.14 -14.18
C PRO A 82 25.96 -1.97 -15.41
N SER A 83 26.49 -3.19 -15.54
CA SER A 83 26.17 -4.08 -16.67
C SER A 83 24.73 -4.59 -16.63
N SER A 84 24.09 -4.61 -15.44
CA SER A 84 22.71 -5.06 -15.23
C SER A 84 21.68 -3.94 -15.41
N ASP A 85 22.10 -2.67 -15.49
CA ASP A 85 21.23 -1.49 -15.47
C ASP A 85 20.16 -1.50 -16.56
N VAL A 86 20.51 -1.91 -17.77
CA VAL A 86 19.56 -1.96 -18.89
C VAL A 86 18.40 -2.91 -18.59
N GLY A 87 18.70 -4.12 -18.13
CA GLY A 87 17.68 -5.11 -17.79
C GLY A 87 16.88 -4.70 -16.55
N LEU A 88 17.55 -4.16 -15.54
CA LEU A 88 16.90 -3.69 -14.32
C LEU A 88 15.89 -2.56 -14.60
N ILE A 89 16.28 -1.56 -15.39
CA ILE A 89 15.42 -0.45 -15.76
C ILE A 89 14.24 -0.93 -16.62
N GLU A 90 14.45 -1.89 -17.51
CA GLU A 90 13.37 -2.49 -18.29
C GLU A 90 12.35 -3.22 -17.39
N GLU A 91 12.81 -3.97 -16.39
CA GLU A 91 11.90 -4.60 -15.42
C GLU A 91 11.17 -3.57 -14.56
N ILE A 92 11.88 -2.57 -14.01
CA ILE A 92 11.28 -1.48 -13.22
C ILE A 92 10.20 -0.75 -14.03
N SER A 93 10.46 -0.48 -15.32
CA SER A 93 9.54 0.25 -16.20
C SER A 93 8.18 -0.45 -16.36
N LYS A 94 8.13 -1.79 -16.22
CA LYS A 94 6.86 -2.55 -16.27
C LYS A 94 5.96 -2.25 -15.07
N TRP A 95 6.53 -1.75 -13.97
CA TRP A 95 5.84 -1.48 -12.70
C TRP A 95 5.53 0.00 -12.47
N SER A 96 6.00 0.90 -13.34
CA SER A 96 5.81 2.34 -13.20
C SER A 96 4.59 2.88 -13.95
N ASP A 97 3.64 2.01 -14.33
CA ASP A 97 2.37 2.33 -15.04
C ASP A 97 2.51 3.27 -16.26
N GLY A 98 3.71 3.34 -16.86
CA GLY A 98 4.02 4.21 -18.00
C GLY A 98 4.10 5.71 -17.69
N GLU A 99 4.05 6.13 -16.42
CA GLU A 99 4.06 7.55 -16.03
C GLU A 99 5.45 8.20 -16.05
N LEU A 100 6.51 7.38 -16.01
CA LEU A 100 7.90 7.83 -15.92
C LEU A 100 8.68 7.41 -17.16
N SER A 101 9.53 8.32 -17.66
CA SER A 101 10.40 7.98 -18.77
C SER A 101 11.55 7.08 -18.29
N ARG A 102 12.10 6.28 -19.20
CA ARG A 102 13.31 5.48 -18.95
C ARG A 102 14.46 6.33 -18.37
N SER A 103 14.64 7.54 -18.92
CA SER A 103 15.64 8.50 -18.47
C SER A 103 15.42 8.94 -17.02
N ASP A 104 14.16 9.13 -16.59
CA ASP A 104 13.85 9.48 -15.20
C ASP A 104 14.21 8.35 -14.23
N LEU A 105 14.00 7.09 -14.64
CA LEU A 105 14.34 5.91 -13.85
C LEU A 105 15.85 5.71 -13.75
N GLU A 106 16.59 5.91 -14.85
CA GLU A 106 18.06 5.84 -14.87
C GLU A 106 18.69 6.89 -13.95
N VAL A 107 18.20 8.14 -14.01
CA VAL A 107 18.64 9.22 -13.12
C VAL A 107 18.30 8.90 -11.66
N ALA A 108 17.13 8.33 -11.40
CA ALA A 108 16.71 7.97 -10.04
C ALA A 108 17.57 6.83 -9.47
N LEU A 109 17.85 5.78 -10.24
CA LEU A 109 18.73 4.69 -9.82
C LEU A 109 20.14 5.20 -9.49
N ALA A 110 20.70 6.07 -10.35
CA ALA A 110 21.99 6.70 -10.09
C ALA A 110 21.96 7.58 -8.82
N SER A 111 20.87 8.32 -8.59
CA SER A 111 20.67 9.12 -7.38
C SER A 111 20.68 8.25 -6.11
N LEU A 112 19.91 7.15 -6.11
CA LEU A 112 19.86 6.20 -4.99
C LEU A 112 21.24 5.62 -4.68
N ARG A 113 21.97 5.17 -5.72
CA ARG A 113 23.34 4.63 -5.59
C ARG A 113 24.37 5.64 -5.07
N SER A 114 24.09 6.94 -5.19
CA SER A 114 24.99 8.00 -4.68
C SER A 114 24.92 8.19 -3.17
N SER A 115 23.98 7.53 -2.48
CA SER A 115 23.87 7.56 -1.02
C SER A 115 25.14 7.05 -0.34
N LEU A 116 25.59 7.74 0.71
CA LEU A 116 26.72 7.32 1.55
C LEU A 116 26.48 5.96 2.22
N HIS A 117 25.21 5.59 2.41
CA HIS A 117 24.81 4.33 3.03
C HIS A 117 24.48 3.24 2.00
N TRP A 118 24.63 3.50 0.70
CA TRP A 118 24.40 2.47 -0.32
C TRP A 118 25.28 1.24 -0.08
N LEU A 119 24.68 0.05 -0.15
CA LEU A 119 25.37 -1.21 0.05
C LEU A 119 25.79 -1.80 -1.29
N GLN A 120 27.06 -2.22 -1.38
CA GLN A 120 27.61 -2.93 -2.53
C GLN A 120 27.50 -4.44 -2.36
N THR A 121 27.45 -4.91 -1.12
CA THR A 121 27.27 -6.31 -0.73
C THR A 121 26.49 -6.34 0.59
N PHE A 122 25.89 -7.49 0.90
CA PHE A 122 25.22 -7.72 2.17
C PHE A 122 25.48 -9.15 2.62
N ASP A 123 25.90 -9.32 3.88
CA ASP A 123 26.29 -10.61 4.47
C ASP A 123 25.50 -10.93 5.76
N GLY A 124 24.49 -10.12 6.09
CA GLY A 124 23.70 -10.25 7.31
C GLY A 124 24.42 -9.88 8.61
N SER A 125 25.66 -9.38 8.55
CA SER A 125 26.38 -8.93 9.75
C SER A 125 25.70 -7.74 10.41
N ALA A 126 25.91 -7.56 11.71
CA ALA A 126 25.40 -6.42 12.47
C ALA A 126 25.81 -5.07 11.86
N GLN A 127 26.99 -4.99 11.23
CA GLN A 127 27.47 -3.79 10.56
C GLN A 127 26.67 -3.49 9.29
N HIS A 128 26.40 -4.50 8.46
CA HIS A 128 25.59 -4.33 7.26
C HIS A 128 24.12 -4.06 7.58
N LEU A 129 23.56 -4.69 8.61
CA LEU A 129 22.22 -4.37 9.11
C LEU A 129 22.12 -2.92 9.59
N ALA A 130 23.10 -2.43 10.35
CA ALA A 130 23.13 -1.03 10.78
C ALA A 130 23.27 -0.06 9.59
N LYS A 131 24.11 -0.39 8.60
CA LYS A 131 24.26 0.42 7.38
C LYS A 131 22.97 0.45 6.56
N LEU A 132 22.27 -0.67 6.45
CA LEU A 132 20.98 -0.76 5.76
C LEU A 132 19.91 0.07 6.46
N LYS A 133 19.82 0.02 7.80
CA LYS A 133 18.93 0.91 8.57
C LYS A 133 19.22 2.39 8.38
N ASN A 134 20.50 2.77 8.28
CA ASN A 134 20.89 4.15 7.96
C ASN A 134 20.47 4.54 6.54
N LEU A 135 20.65 3.65 5.55
CA LEU A 135 20.17 3.87 4.19
C LEU A 135 18.65 4.12 4.16
N THR A 136 17.87 3.23 4.78
CA THR A 136 16.41 3.38 4.86
C THR A 136 16.02 4.71 5.51
N SER A 137 16.65 5.07 6.63
CA SER A 137 16.37 6.31 7.36
C SER A 137 16.69 7.55 6.52
N ASP A 138 17.82 7.54 5.81
CA ASP A 138 18.24 8.64 4.95
C ASP A 138 17.33 8.81 3.73
N LEU A 139 16.89 7.71 3.11
CA LEU A 139 15.93 7.74 2.00
C LEU A 139 14.60 8.34 2.44
N ILE A 140 14.03 7.85 3.54
CA ILE A 140 12.77 8.37 4.11
C ILE A 140 12.90 9.86 4.41
N GLY A 141 13.96 10.26 5.11
CA GLY A 141 14.22 11.66 5.45
C GLY A 141 14.35 12.56 4.21
N SER A 142 15.11 12.11 3.21
CA SER A 142 15.31 12.82 1.93
C SER A 142 14.01 13.01 1.15
N PHE A 143 13.20 11.95 1.01
CA PHE A 143 11.92 12.02 0.29
C PHE A 143 10.92 12.95 0.97
N VAL A 144 10.81 12.85 2.30
CA VAL A 144 9.92 13.71 3.09
C VAL A 144 10.37 15.16 3.03
N SER A 145 11.68 15.44 3.19
CA SER A 145 12.20 16.81 3.14
C SER A 145 11.97 17.45 1.78
N ARG A 146 12.39 16.79 0.69
CA ARG A 146 12.27 17.31 -0.68
C ARG A 146 10.81 17.53 -1.11
N THR A 147 9.90 16.68 -0.65
CA THR A 147 8.46 16.83 -0.91
C THR A 147 7.86 17.96 -0.08
N THR A 148 8.25 18.08 1.19
CA THR A 148 7.85 19.19 2.06
C THR A 148 8.28 20.53 1.47
N ASP A 149 9.54 20.64 1.05
CA ASP A 149 10.09 21.85 0.43
C ASP A 149 9.30 22.25 -0.83
N ALA A 150 8.94 21.28 -1.67
CA ALA A 150 8.15 21.51 -2.87
C ALA A 150 6.73 22.02 -2.56
N ILE A 151 6.08 21.45 -1.54
CA ILE A 151 4.76 21.91 -1.07
C ILE A 151 4.85 23.34 -0.55
N LEU A 152 5.84 23.65 0.30
CA LEU A 152 6.02 24.98 0.88
C LEU A 152 6.37 26.02 -0.18
N ALA A 153 7.19 25.68 -1.17
CA ALA A 153 7.53 26.57 -2.28
C ALA A 153 6.33 26.89 -3.19
N ALA A 154 5.42 25.93 -3.37
CA ALA A 154 4.21 26.10 -4.18
C ALA A 154 3.03 26.72 -3.43
N ALA A 155 3.08 26.79 -2.11
CA ALA A 155 1.99 27.27 -1.28
C ALA A 155 1.77 28.79 -1.45
N ALA A 156 0.80 29.17 -2.29
CA ALA A 156 0.30 30.55 -2.38
C ALA A 156 -0.64 30.92 -1.19
N SER A 157 -1.07 29.93 -0.42
CA SER A 157 -2.12 29.99 0.60
C SER A 157 -1.54 30.13 2.02
N LYS A 158 -2.23 30.88 2.90
CA LYS A 158 -1.93 30.91 4.34
C LYS A 158 -2.36 29.64 5.10
N SER A 159 -3.09 28.73 4.45
CA SER A 159 -3.64 27.51 5.05
C SER A 159 -3.40 26.29 4.16
N LEU A 160 -2.70 25.29 4.72
CA LEU A 160 -2.38 24.01 4.09
C LEU A 160 -3.34 22.89 4.52
N ALA A 161 -4.60 23.23 4.81
CA ALA A 161 -5.56 22.28 5.36
C ALA A 161 -6.62 21.88 4.34
N ARG A 162 -7.12 20.65 4.46
CA ARG A 162 -8.28 20.13 3.73
C ARG A 162 -8.10 20.23 2.21
N TYR A 163 -8.89 21.05 1.54
CA TYR A 163 -8.89 21.21 0.08
C TYR A 163 -8.21 22.50 -0.39
N ARG A 164 -7.44 23.17 0.49
CA ARG A 164 -6.79 24.45 0.20
C ARG A 164 -5.32 24.31 -0.24
N ALA A 165 -4.82 23.09 -0.26
CA ALA A 165 -3.48 22.73 -0.69
C ALA A 165 -3.48 21.32 -1.28
N GLY A 166 -2.39 20.97 -1.97
CA GLY A 166 -2.14 19.62 -2.47
C GLY A 166 -0.70 19.20 -2.18
N VAL A 167 -0.47 17.89 -2.11
CA VAL A 167 0.85 17.30 -1.99
C VAL A 167 1.48 17.29 -3.38
N ILE A 168 2.64 17.93 -3.51
CA ILE A 168 3.40 17.98 -4.75
C ILE A 168 4.66 17.15 -4.54
N VAL A 169 4.61 15.87 -4.91
CA VAL A 169 5.79 15.00 -4.87
C VAL A 169 6.66 15.33 -6.09
N PRO A 170 7.92 15.79 -5.94
CA PRO A 170 8.78 16.10 -7.09
C PRO A 170 8.99 14.87 -7.97
N VAL A 171 9.12 15.07 -9.30
CA VAL A 171 9.33 13.95 -10.24
C VAL A 171 10.51 13.08 -9.82
N LYS A 172 11.61 13.69 -9.36
CA LYS A 172 12.78 12.96 -8.87
C LYS A 172 12.44 12.02 -7.71
N VAL A 173 11.63 12.47 -6.74
CA VAL A 173 11.22 11.64 -5.58
C VAL A 173 10.30 10.52 -6.04
N ARG A 174 9.32 10.81 -6.92
CA ARG A 174 8.44 9.78 -7.49
C ARG A 174 9.23 8.71 -8.25
N SER A 175 10.24 9.11 -9.02
CA SER A 175 11.10 8.18 -9.75
C SER A 175 11.95 7.32 -8.83
N GLU A 176 12.50 7.88 -7.75
CA GLU A 176 13.26 7.13 -6.74
C GLU A 176 12.38 6.09 -6.03
N ILE A 177 11.16 6.47 -5.62
CA ILE A 177 10.16 5.55 -5.06
C ILE A 177 9.79 4.46 -6.07
N ALA A 178 9.56 4.81 -7.33
CA ALA A 178 9.22 3.86 -8.39
C ALA A 178 10.35 2.86 -8.66
N VAL A 179 11.61 3.30 -8.64
CA VAL A 179 12.78 2.42 -8.75
C VAL A 179 12.83 1.43 -7.59
N LEU A 180 12.68 1.87 -6.34
CA LEU A 180 12.66 0.98 -5.17
C LEU A 180 11.55 -0.06 -5.27
N LYS A 181 10.31 0.37 -5.57
CA LYS A 181 9.17 -0.53 -5.76
C LYS A 181 9.39 -1.52 -6.90
N GLY A 182 9.94 -1.06 -8.02
CA GLY A 182 10.21 -1.90 -9.18
C GLY A 182 11.30 -2.94 -8.91
N ILE A 183 12.34 -2.60 -8.15
CA ILE A 183 13.37 -3.56 -7.69
C ILE A 183 12.71 -4.68 -6.87
N VAL A 184 11.93 -4.30 -5.85
CA VAL A 184 11.25 -5.26 -4.98
C VAL A 184 10.27 -6.14 -5.77
N ALA A 185 9.44 -5.53 -6.61
CA ALA A 185 8.44 -6.26 -7.40
C ALA A 185 9.10 -7.25 -8.38
N SER A 186 10.18 -6.83 -9.05
CA SER A 186 10.94 -7.70 -9.96
C SER A 186 11.57 -8.89 -9.21
N ALA A 187 12.16 -8.64 -8.04
CA ALA A 187 12.75 -9.68 -7.21
C ALA A 187 11.69 -10.68 -6.71
N VAL A 188 10.59 -10.19 -6.14
CA VAL A 188 9.50 -11.04 -5.62
C VAL A 188 8.87 -11.89 -6.73
N MET A 189 8.64 -11.33 -7.92
CA MET A 189 8.06 -12.08 -9.04
C MET A 189 9.02 -13.10 -9.64
N THR A 190 10.33 -12.83 -9.63
CA THR A 190 11.33 -13.84 -10.02
C THR A 190 11.28 -15.04 -9.07
N HIS A 191 10.94 -14.79 -7.81
CA HIS A 191 10.66 -15.79 -6.78
C HIS A 191 9.17 -16.14 -6.68
N ASN A 192 8.55 -16.59 -7.78
CA ASN A 192 7.16 -17.09 -7.87
C ASN A 192 6.77 -18.23 -6.89
N SER A 193 7.63 -18.59 -5.93
CA SER A 193 7.38 -19.58 -4.89
C SER A 193 6.25 -19.18 -3.92
N ARG A 194 5.88 -17.89 -3.83
CA ARG A 194 4.79 -17.40 -2.96
C ARG A 194 3.39 -17.52 -3.59
N GLN A 195 3.27 -17.68 -4.91
CA GLN A 195 1.97 -17.72 -5.59
C GLN A 195 1.02 -18.82 -5.04
N PRO A 196 1.46 -20.07 -4.82
CA PRO A 196 0.60 -21.10 -4.25
C PRO A 196 0.13 -20.78 -2.82
N TYR A 197 0.96 -20.07 -2.05
CA TYR A 197 0.60 -19.66 -0.70
C TYR A 197 -0.53 -18.62 -0.70
N TYR A 198 -0.47 -17.63 -1.60
CA TYR A 198 -1.55 -16.64 -1.75
C TYR A 198 -2.86 -17.28 -2.22
N GLU A 199 -2.79 -18.27 -3.09
CA GLU A 199 -3.96 -19.04 -3.53
C GLU A 199 -4.61 -19.79 -2.36
N GLN A 200 -3.80 -20.51 -1.56
CA GLN A 200 -4.27 -21.21 -0.36
C GLN A 200 -4.87 -20.26 0.68
N GLN A 201 -4.26 -19.10 0.92
CA GLN A 201 -4.80 -18.09 1.83
C GLN A 201 -6.15 -17.56 1.34
N ARG A 202 -6.29 -17.34 0.02
CA ARG A 202 -7.55 -16.88 -0.58
C ARG A 202 -8.64 -17.94 -0.44
N GLU A 203 -8.32 -19.20 -0.73
CA GLU A 203 -9.24 -20.33 -0.55
C GLU A 203 -9.70 -20.44 0.90
N LEU A 204 -8.76 -20.39 1.86
CA LEU A 204 -9.07 -20.42 3.29
C LEU A 204 -10.07 -19.33 3.70
N LEU A 205 -9.86 -18.09 3.26
CA LEU A 205 -10.76 -16.97 3.59
C LEU A 205 -12.15 -17.13 2.97
N ILE A 206 -12.24 -17.68 1.75
CA ILE A 206 -13.52 -17.95 1.08
C ILE A 206 -14.27 -19.06 1.83
N GLU A 207 -13.61 -20.19 2.12
CA GLU A 207 -14.20 -21.30 2.85
C GLU A 207 -14.66 -20.88 4.24
N LEU A 208 -13.85 -20.09 4.95
CA LEU A 208 -14.20 -19.56 6.26
C LEU A 208 -15.46 -18.67 6.19
N ALA A 209 -15.51 -17.75 5.22
CA ALA A 209 -16.67 -16.88 5.05
C ALA A 209 -17.95 -17.68 4.74
N ASP A 210 -17.86 -18.67 3.85
CA ASP A 210 -19.01 -19.51 3.48
C ASP A 210 -19.47 -20.38 4.67
N ALA A 211 -18.55 -20.97 5.43
CA ALA A 211 -18.86 -21.75 6.62
C ALA A 211 -19.53 -20.89 7.71
N MET A 212 -19.00 -19.70 7.97
CA MET A 212 -19.57 -18.76 8.95
C MET A 212 -20.95 -18.27 8.54
N LEU A 213 -21.18 -18.01 7.24
CA LEU A 213 -22.49 -17.67 6.72
C LEU A 213 -23.48 -18.83 6.92
N GLY A 214 -23.06 -20.07 6.65
CA GLY A 214 -23.88 -21.28 6.85
C GLY A 214 -24.19 -21.60 8.31
N LYS A 215 -23.36 -21.13 9.25
CA LYS A 215 -23.59 -21.22 10.70
C LYS A 215 -24.70 -20.28 11.21
N ASN A 216 -25.23 -19.41 10.35
CA ASN A 216 -26.40 -18.57 10.60
C ASN A 216 -26.29 -17.73 11.89
N GLY A 217 -25.11 -17.13 12.11
CA GLY A 217 -24.81 -16.30 13.27
C GLY A 217 -24.32 -17.06 14.51
N ALA A 218 -24.22 -18.39 14.48
CA ALA A 218 -23.45 -19.12 15.47
C ALA A 218 -21.94 -18.86 15.29
N GLU A 219 -21.16 -18.96 16.37
CA GLU A 219 -19.70 -18.71 16.41
C GLU A 219 -19.28 -17.24 16.16
N LEU A 220 -20.21 -16.32 15.90
CA LEU A 220 -19.90 -14.89 15.86
C LEU A 220 -19.54 -14.36 17.25
N ASP A 221 -18.60 -13.44 17.30
CA ASP A 221 -18.35 -12.66 18.51
C ASP A 221 -19.57 -11.78 18.86
N PRO A 222 -19.65 -11.23 20.09
CA PRO A 222 -20.80 -10.43 20.51
C PRO A 222 -21.10 -9.21 19.63
N VAL A 223 -20.07 -8.57 19.05
CA VAL A 223 -20.24 -7.36 18.21
C VAL A 223 -20.83 -7.75 16.86
N ALA A 224 -20.26 -8.76 16.21
CA ALA A 224 -20.77 -9.27 14.94
C ALA A 224 -22.17 -9.89 15.12
N LYS A 225 -22.44 -10.55 16.25
CA LYS A 225 -23.76 -11.13 16.54
C LYS A 225 -24.84 -10.06 16.67
N GLU A 226 -24.54 -8.95 17.34
CA GLU A 226 -25.49 -7.83 17.45
C GLU A 226 -25.85 -7.25 16.08
N LEU A 227 -24.85 -7.08 15.20
CA LEU A 227 -25.09 -6.62 13.83
C LEU A 227 -25.87 -7.64 13.01
N TRP A 228 -25.54 -8.92 13.14
CA TRP A 228 -26.24 -10.02 12.48
C TRP A 228 -27.73 -10.05 12.82
N ASP A 229 -28.08 -9.87 14.11
CA ASP A 229 -29.47 -9.95 14.57
C ASP A 229 -30.34 -8.77 14.07
N LYS A 230 -29.71 -7.66 13.68
CA LYS A 230 -30.37 -6.50 13.05
C LYS A 230 -30.53 -6.65 11.53
N CYS A 231 -29.95 -7.69 10.92
CA CYS A 231 -29.97 -7.86 9.47
C CYS A 231 -31.32 -8.35 8.95
N GLU A 232 -31.92 -7.57 8.05
CA GLU A 232 -33.21 -7.90 7.41
C GLU A 232 -33.05 -8.56 6.02
N SER A 233 -31.82 -8.69 5.52
CA SER A 233 -31.54 -9.26 4.19
C SER A 233 -30.30 -10.15 4.17
N ASP A 234 -30.24 -11.06 3.19
CA ASP A 234 -29.06 -11.93 2.99
C ASP A 234 -27.81 -11.14 2.61
N ARG A 235 -27.98 -10.01 1.90
CA ARG A 235 -26.87 -9.09 1.60
C ARG A 235 -26.29 -8.50 2.89
N ALA A 236 -27.13 -8.03 3.81
CA ALA A 236 -26.70 -7.49 5.09
C ALA A 236 -26.01 -8.56 5.96
N ARG A 237 -26.56 -9.78 5.99
CA ARG A 237 -25.92 -10.93 6.66
C ARG A 237 -24.54 -11.23 6.09
N LYS A 238 -24.41 -11.26 4.76
CA LYS A 238 -23.11 -11.47 4.10
C LYS A 238 -22.12 -10.36 4.43
N ARG A 239 -22.56 -9.10 4.51
CA ARG A 239 -21.72 -7.97 4.92
C ARG A 239 -21.14 -8.17 6.32
N VAL A 240 -21.98 -8.56 7.29
CA VAL A 240 -21.53 -8.84 8.66
C VAL A 240 -20.46 -9.94 8.69
N ILE A 241 -20.61 -11.00 7.90
CA ILE A 241 -19.58 -12.05 7.80
C ILE A 241 -18.28 -11.51 7.21
N VAL A 242 -18.36 -10.70 6.15
CA VAL A 242 -17.17 -10.07 5.55
C VAL A 242 -16.44 -9.21 6.57
N ASP A 243 -17.15 -8.38 7.33
CA ASP A 243 -16.53 -7.51 8.34
C ASP A 243 -15.94 -8.32 9.50
N PHE A 244 -16.65 -9.36 9.96
CA PHE A 244 -16.14 -10.27 10.98
C PHE A 244 -14.84 -10.96 10.53
N VAL A 245 -14.84 -11.60 9.35
CA VAL A 245 -13.66 -12.29 8.82
C VAL A 245 -12.52 -11.31 8.56
N ALA A 246 -12.79 -10.12 8.03
CA ALA A 246 -11.78 -9.09 7.78
C ALA A 246 -11.16 -8.51 9.07
N SER A 247 -11.84 -8.63 10.21
CA SER A 247 -11.33 -8.20 11.51
C SER A 247 -10.38 -9.21 12.18
N LEU A 248 -10.30 -10.44 11.65
CA LEU A 248 -9.46 -11.49 12.21
C LEU A 248 -7.99 -11.26 11.84
N THR A 249 -7.12 -11.54 12.81
CA THR A 249 -5.68 -11.73 12.52
C THR A 249 -5.45 -13.05 11.79
N ASP A 250 -4.35 -13.17 11.05
CA ASP A 250 -4.03 -14.41 10.32
C ASP A 250 -4.09 -15.66 11.21
N PRO A 251 -3.47 -15.70 12.42
CA PRO A 251 -3.58 -16.89 13.28
C PRO A 251 -5.00 -17.16 13.75
N ALA A 252 -5.80 -16.11 13.98
CA ALA A 252 -7.19 -16.27 14.39
C ALA A 252 -8.07 -16.81 13.25
N ALA A 253 -7.86 -16.34 12.01
CA ALA A 253 -8.56 -16.85 10.83
C ALA A 253 -8.25 -18.33 10.59
N ILE A 254 -6.97 -18.73 10.67
CA ILE A 254 -6.54 -20.13 10.52
C ILE A 254 -7.15 -21.01 11.62
N ALA A 255 -7.09 -20.58 12.88
CA ALA A 255 -7.62 -21.33 14.01
C ALA A 255 -9.15 -21.48 13.93
N LEU A 256 -9.86 -20.43 13.50
CA LEU A 256 -11.30 -20.46 13.32
C LEU A 256 -11.69 -21.38 12.16
N HIS A 257 -11.04 -21.24 11.00
CA HIS A 257 -11.25 -22.09 9.82
C HIS A 257 -11.10 -23.57 10.18
N SER A 258 -10.02 -23.92 10.89
CA SER A 258 -9.77 -25.29 11.36
C SER A 258 -10.87 -25.85 12.27
N ARG A 259 -11.62 -24.99 12.96
CA ARG A 259 -12.71 -25.40 13.87
C ARG A 259 -14.05 -25.51 13.15
N VAL A 260 -14.33 -24.62 12.19
CA VAL A 260 -15.68 -24.47 11.60
C VAL A 260 -15.83 -25.12 10.23
N CYS A 261 -14.71 -25.37 9.54
CA CYS A 261 -14.65 -26.00 8.21
C CYS A 261 -14.18 -27.47 8.24
N ALA A 262 -13.81 -28.00 9.41
CA ALA A 262 -13.42 -29.40 9.61
C ALA A 262 -14.62 -30.35 9.75
#